data_AF-A0A0S7EQ98-F1
#
_entry.id   AF-A0A0S7EQ98-F1
#
_cell.length_a   1.000
_cell.length_b   1.000
_cell.length_c   1.000
_cell.angle_alpha   90.00
_cell.angle_beta   90.00
_cell.angle_gamma   90.00
#
_symmetry.space_group_name_H-M   'P 1'
#
loop_
_entity.id
_entity.type
_entity.pdbx_description
1 polymer ?
#
loop_
_entity_poly.entity_id
_entity_poly.type
_entity_poly.pdbx_seq_one_letter_code
_entity_poly.pdbx_strand_id
1 'polypeptide(L)'
;RGILCTVASVYDSLRFVAPFIQKGKQILQQLCQEKVGWDEPLSDQLYREWESWLLDLQNLSKRQIWQRNKRNAKVNDIVILQEDNSPRNKWKLARVTEVYTSADGRIRKVKLLLSDSTLDKDGKRTVKPVYLDKPVHKTVLLLEAE
;
A
#
# COMPACT_ATOMS: atom_id res chain seq x y z
N ARG A 1 10.59 26.44 8.68
CA ARG A 1 9.74 25.42 9.37
C ARG A 1 8.83 24.56 8.47
N GLY A 2 8.30 25.05 7.34
CA GLY A 2 7.30 24.30 6.55
C GLY A 2 7.79 23.01 5.88
N ILE A 3 9.04 22.96 5.42
CA ILE A 3 9.58 21.83 4.63
C ILE A 3 9.52 20.50 5.37
N LEU A 4 10.09 20.44 6.58
CA LEU A 4 10.13 19.20 7.39
C LEU A 4 8.72 18.68 7.67
N CYS A 5 7.81 19.55 8.11
CA CYS A 5 6.43 19.18 8.39
C CYS A 5 5.73 18.63 7.15
N THR A 6 5.90 19.29 5.99
CA THR A 6 5.31 18.84 4.73
C THR A 6 5.91 17.50 4.28
N VAL A 7 7.23 17.31 4.31
CA VAL A 7 7.88 16.03 3.95
C VAL A 7 7.41 14.91 4.87
N ALA A 8 7.29 15.16 6.18
CA ALA A 8 6.81 14.19 7.15
C ALA A 8 5.32 13.86 6.99
N SER A 9 4.50 14.79 6.46
CA SER A 9 3.07 14.57 6.23
C SER A 9 2.78 13.59 5.09
N VAL A 10 3.73 13.39 4.17
CA VAL A 10 3.54 12.50 3.01
C VAL A 10 3.87 11.05 3.43
N TYR A 11 2.83 10.31 3.82
CA TYR A 11 2.94 8.90 4.21
C TYR A 11 2.55 7.96 3.05
N ASP A 12 3.38 6.94 2.78
CA ASP A 12 3.14 5.95 1.73
C ASP A 12 2.79 4.59 2.31
N SER A 13 1.49 4.34 2.43
CA SER A 13 0.96 3.09 2.99
C SER A 13 1.33 1.86 2.15
N LEU A 14 1.72 2.03 0.88
CA LEU A 14 1.89 0.92 -0.06
C LEU A 14 3.18 0.98 -0.90
N ARG A 15 4.06 1.96 -0.65
CA ARG A 15 5.30 2.24 -1.40
C ARG A 15 5.13 2.60 -2.88
N PHE A 16 3.95 3.00 -3.33
CA PHE A 16 3.72 3.37 -4.74
C PHE A 16 4.17 4.79 -5.08
N VAL A 17 4.34 5.64 -4.07
CA VAL A 17 4.75 7.04 -4.22
C VAL A 17 6.15 7.29 -3.65
N ALA A 18 6.89 6.20 -3.39
CA ALA A 18 8.26 6.21 -2.91
C ALA A 18 9.21 7.10 -3.74
N PRO A 19 9.17 7.12 -5.10
CA PRO A 19 10.01 8.04 -5.87
C PRO A 19 9.71 9.52 -5.60
N PHE A 20 8.45 9.86 -5.32
CA PHE A 20 8.05 11.23 -4.98
C PHE A 20 8.49 11.60 -3.57
N ILE A 21 8.34 10.71 -2.60
CA ILE A 21 8.78 10.94 -1.21
C ILE A 21 10.30 11.04 -1.13
N GLN A 22 11.02 10.25 -1.95
CA GLN A 22 12.47 10.26 -1.97
C GLN A 22 13.01 11.65 -2.35
N LYS A 23 12.42 12.32 -3.34
CA LYS A 23 12.78 13.70 -3.71
C LYS A 23 12.62 14.67 -2.53
N GLY A 24 11.49 14.61 -1.83
CA GLY A 24 11.25 15.46 -0.65
C GLY A 24 12.29 15.23 0.46
N LYS A 25 12.71 13.98 0.67
CA LYS A 25 13.77 13.64 1.62
C LYS A 25 15.15 14.13 1.18
N GLN A 26 15.45 14.12 -0.12
CA GLN A 26 16.70 14.67 -0.66
C GLN A 26 16.78 16.18 -0.43
N ILE A 27 15.68 16.92 -0.68
CA ILE A 27 15.59 18.36 -0.38
C ILE A 27 15.84 18.61 1.11
N LEU A 28 15.19 17.83 1.98
CA LEU A 28 15.40 17.94 3.44
C LEU A 28 16.85 17.61 3.84
N GLN A 29 17.46 16.61 3.22
CA GLN A 29 18.86 16.24 3.47
C GLN A 29 19.80 17.37 3.06
N GLN A 30 19.59 17.97 1.90
CA GLN A 30 20.42 19.06 1.39
C GLN A 30 20.28 20.32 2.25
N LEU A 31 19.07 20.64 2.71
CA LEU A 31 18.84 21.71 3.70
C LEU A 31 19.69 21.52 4.97
N CYS A 32 19.73 20.29 5.49
CA CYS A 32 20.55 19.96 6.67
C CYS A 32 22.06 20.07 6.39
N GLN A 33 22.50 19.81 5.16
CA GLN A 33 23.91 19.92 4.76
C GLN A 33 24.34 21.38 4.59
N GLU A 34 23.46 22.24 4.08
CA GLU A 34 23.71 23.68 3.91
C GLU A 34 23.71 24.45 5.25
N LYS A 35 23.30 23.81 6.37
CA LYS A 35 23.26 24.37 7.73
C LYS A 35 22.51 25.71 7.83
N VAL A 36 21.52 25.89 6.96
CA VAL A 36 20.68 27.08 6.90
C VAL A 36 19.84 27.17 8.17
N GLY A 37 19.75 28.38 8.74
CA GLY A 37 18.91 28.65 9.90
C GLY A 37 17.43 28.37 9.62
N TRP A 38 16.64 28.09 10.67
CA TRP A 38 15.23 27.72 10.54
C TRP A 38 14.33 28.79 9.89
N ASP A 39 14.81 30.04 9.91
CA ASP A 39 14.15 31.25 9.42
C ASP A 39 14.94 31.92 8.27
N GLU A 40 16.04 31.31 7.84
CA GLU A 40 16.83 31.82 6.71
C GLU A 40 16.20 31.41 5.37
N PRO A 41 16.32 32.26 4.33
CA PRO A 41 15.82 31.95 3.00
C PRO A 41 16.59 30.78 2.38
N LEU A 42 15.89 29.98 1.58
CA LEU A 42 16.51 28.90 0.80
C LEU A 42 17.38 29.49 -0.31
N SER A 43 18.41 28.74 -0.72
CA SER A 43 19.09 29.02 -1.98
C SER A 43 18.10 28.95 -3.14
N ASP A 44 18.29 29.78 -4.17
CA ASP A 44 17.38 29.83 -5.34
C ASP A 44 17.19 28.47 -5.99
N GLN A 45 18.22 27.62 -5.95
CA GLN A 45 18.17 26.27 -6.49
C GLN A 45 17.25 25.36 -5.66
N LEU A 46 17.45 25.31 -4.34
CA LEU A 46 16.60 24.51 -3.45
C LEU A 46 15.16 24.99 -3.47
N TYR A 47 14.94 26.31 -3.57
CA TYR A 47 13.59 26.86 -3.68
C TYR A 47 12.87 26.35 -4.93
N ARG A 48 13.51 26.34 -6.09
CA ARG A 48 12.93 25.80 -7.34
C ARG A 48 12.63 24.30 -7.23
N GLU A 49 13.53 23.53 -6.64
CA GLU A 49 13.33 22.10 -6.42
C GLU A 49 12.17 21.83 -5.46
N TRP A 50 12.05 22.65 -4.42
CA TRP A 50 10.95 22.63 -3.47
C TRP A 50 9.61 22.94 -4.13
N GLU A 51 9.49 24.02 -4.90
CA GLU A 51 8.27 24.35 -5.63
C GLU A 51 7.87 23.27 -6.64
N SER A 52 8.84 22.76 -7.40
CA SER A 52 8.62 21.66 -8.35
C SER A 52 8.08 20.41 -7.65
N TRP A 53 8.66 20.06 -6.50
CA TRP A 53 8.20 18.93 -5.70
C TRP A 53 6.80 19.14 -5.10
N LEU A 54 6.46 20.36 -4.67
CA LEU A 54 5.11 20.69 -4.22
C LEU A 54 4.08 20.54 -5.34
N LEU A 55 4.41 20.95 -6.57
CA LEU A 55 3.56 20.74 -7.74
C LEU A 55 3.39 19.25 -8.07
N ASP A 56 4.47 18.47 -8.01
CA ASP A 56 4.43 17.01 -8.15
C ASP A 56 3.47 16.38 -7.12
N LEU A 57 3.52 16.82 -5.85
CA LEU A 57 2.60 16.35 -4.80
C LEU A 57 1.13 16.72 -5.06
N GLN A 58 0.86 17.94 -5.54
CA GLN A 58 -0.50 18.34 -5.92
C GLN A 58 -1.02 17.52 -7.11
N ASN A 59 -0.15 17.21 -8.07
CA ASN A 59 -0.52 16.35 -9.20
C ASN A 59 -0.75 14.91 -8.76
N LEU A 60 0.01 14.43 -7.77
CA LEU A 60 -0.17 13.13 -7.17
C LEU A 60 -1.50 13.02 -6.43
N SER A 61 -1.91 14.04 -5.65
CA SER A 61 -3.18 14.02 -4.93
C SER A 61 -4.40 14.02 -5.86
N LYS A 62 -4.29 14.70 -7.02
CA LYS A 62 -5.31 14.66 -8.08
C LYS A 62 -5.44 13.28 -8.73
N ARG A 63 -4.38 12.47 -8.72
CA ARG A 63 -4.46 11.09 -9.21
C ARG A 63 -5.22 10.28 -8.15
N GLN A 64 -6.51 10.05 -8.40
CA GLN A 64 -7.41 9.21 -7.60
C GLN A 64 -7.05 7.71 -7.61
N ILE A 65 -5.76 7.35 -7.56
CA ILE A 65 -5.28 5.96 -7.58
C ILE A 65 -5.93 5.15 -6.44
N TRP A 66 -6.20 5.83 -5.31
CA TRP A 66 -6.82 5.28 -4.11
C TRP A 66 -8.36 5.40 -4.07
N GLN A 67 -8.95 6.28 -4.89
CA GLN A 67 -10.39 6.55 -4.91
C GLN A 67 -11.11 5.98 -6.13
N ARG A 68 -10.40 5.33 -7.06
CA ARG A 68 -11.03 4.57 -8.14
C ARG A 68 -11.92 3.49 -7.52
N ASN A 69 -13.19 3.45 -7.94
CA ASN A 69 -14.08 2.34 -7.64
C ASN A 69 -13.41 1.06 -8.14
N LYS A 70 -12.92 0.25 -7.20
CA LYS A 70 -12.42 -1.10 -7.49
C LYS A 70 -13.59 -2.06 -7.46
N ARG A 71 -13.51 -3.12 -8.26
CA ARG A 71 -14.46 -4.23 -8.19
C ARG A 71 -14.50 -4.78 -6.75
N ASN A 72 -15.69 -5.15 -6.29
CA ASN A 72 -15.86 -5.89 -5.05
C ASN A 72 -15.17 -7.26 -5.14
N ALA A 73 -14.67 -7.78 -4.02
CA ALA A 73 -14.13 -9.14 -3.97
C ALA A 73 -15.24 -10.17 -4.28
N LYS A 74 -14.90 -11.25 -4.99
CA LYS A 74 -15.84 -12.34 -5.28
C LYS A 74 -15.39 -13.65 -4.64
N VAL A 75 -16.34 -14.53 -4.38
CA VAL A 75 -16.04 -15.93 -4.04
C VAL A 75 -15.22 -16.53 -5.17
N ASN A 76 -14.21 -17.34 -4.81
CA ASN A 76 -13.20 -17.94 -5.67
C ASN A 76 -12.09 -17.01 -6.18
N ASP A 77 -12.08 -15.72 -5.82
CA ASP A 77 -10.91 -14.87 -6.09
C ASP A 77 -9.66 -15.48 -5.44
N ILE A 78 -8.56 -15.54 -6.19
CA ILE A 78 -7.25 -15.91 -5.66
C ILE A 78 -6.51 -14.64 -5.25
N VAL A 79 -6.09 -14.60 -3.99
CA VAL A 79 -5.49 -13.42 -3.36
C VAL A 79 -4.22 -13.79 -2.61
N ILE A 80 -3.33 -12.82 -2.43
CA ILE A 80 -2.24 -12.88 -1.45
C ILE A 80 -2.61 -12.04 -0.23
N LEU A 81 -2.31 -12.57 0.95
CA LEU A 81 -2.59 -11.94 2.24
C LEU A 81 -1.37 -11.12 2.70
N GLN A 82 -1.56 -9.82 2.80
CA GLN A 82 -0.62 -8.87 3.38
C GLN A 82 -0.76 -8.85 4.91
N GLU A 83 0.23 -9.40 5.61
CA GLU A 83 0.35 -9.29 7.06
C GLU A 83 1.41 -8.26 7.42
N ASP A 84 1.11 -7.39 8.38
CA ASP A 84 1.92 -6.20 8.69
C ASP A 84 3.34 -6.54 9.17
N ASN A 85 3.53 -7.73 9.73
CA ASN A 85 4.81 -8.21 10.27
C ASN A 85 5.54 -9.20 9.34
N SER A 86 4.99 -9.51 8.15
CA SER A 86 5.61 -10.45 7.23
C SER A 86 6.27 -9.73 6.06
N PRO A 87 7.53 -10.05 5.70
CA PRO A 87 8.14 -9.50 4.50
C PRO A 87 7.33 -9.90 3.26
N ARG A 88 7.34 -9.04 2.24
CA ARG A 88 6.49 -9.15 1.05
C ARG A 88 6.61 -10.48 0.32
N ASN A 89 7.80 -11.07 0.29
CA ASN A 89 8.07 -12.35 -0.35
C ASN A 89 7.58 -13.58 0.44
N LYS A 90 6.98 -13.39 1.63
CA LYS A 90 6.41 -14.44 2.47
C LYS A 90 4.89 -14.33 2.64
N TRP A 91 4.23 -13.43 1.91
CA TRP A 91 2.79 -13.28 1.98
C TRP A 91 2.08 -14.55 1.51
N LYS A 92 1.12 -15.01 2.31
CA LYS A 92 0.44 -16.29 2.08
C LYS A 92 -0.58 -16.17 0.97
N LEU A 93 -0.62 -17.13 0.07
CA LEU A 93 -1.67 -17.26 -0.94
C LEU A 93 -2.96 -17.75 -0.28
N ALA A 94 -4.11 -17.32 -0.78
CA ALA A 94 -5.41 -17.72 -0.29
C ALA A 94 -6.48 -17.64 -1.38
N ARG A 95 -7.58 -18.37 -1.18
CA ARG A 95 -8.79 -18.26 -2.00
C ARG A 95 -9.91 -17.65 -1.17
N VAL A 96 -10.67 -16.71 -1.73
CA VAL A 96 -11.88 -16.17 -1.10
C VAL A 96 -12.96 -17.26 -1.11
N THR A 97 -13.44 -17.65 0.06
CA THR A 97 -14.50 -18.65 0.19
C THR A 97 -15.85 -18.02 0.46
N GLU A 98 -15.88 -16.93 1.23
CA GLU A 98 -17.10 -16.20 1.55
C GLU A 98 -16.80 -14.70 1.57
N VAL A 99 -17.80 -13.90 1.20
CA VAL A 99 -17.73 -12.45 1.23
C VAL A 99 -18.83 -11.89 2.12
N TYR A 100 -18.51 -10.84 2.88
CA TYR A 100 -19.48 -10.17 3.74
C TYR A 100 -19.80 -8.79 3.17
N THR A 101 -21.01 -8.64 2.64
CA THR A 101 -21.52 -7.38 2.09
C THR A 101 -21.97 -6.46 3.22
N SER A 102 -21.61 -5.17 3.11
CA SER A 102 -22.08 -4.14 4.03
C SER A 102 -23.36 -3.48 3.51
N ALA A 103 -24.00 -2.65 4.33
CA ALA A 103 -25.26 -1.98 3.99
C ALA A 103 -25.17 -1.08 2.74
N ASP A 104 -23.98 -0.55 2.44
CA ASP A 104 -23.68 0.24 1.25
C ASP A 104 -23.31 -0.60 0.01
N GLY A 105 -23.47 -1.92 0.06
CA GLY A 105 -23.13 -2.84 -1.01
C GLY A 105 -21.63 -3.07 -1.21
N ARG A 106 -20.75 -2.52 -0.36
CA ARG A 106 -19.30 -2.73 -0.43
C ARG A 106 -18.84 -3.89 0.45
N ILE A 107 -17.84 -4.62 -0.01
CA ILE A 107 -17.24 -5.72 0.73
C ILE A 107 -16.02 -5.20 1.49
N ARG A 108 -16.05 -5.29 2.82
CA ARG A 108 -14.93 -4.85 3.69
C ARG A 108 -14.25 -6.01 4.42
N LYS A 109 -14.93 -7.15 4.51
CA LYS A 109 -14.45 -8.36 5.18
C LYS A 109 -14.67 -9.55 4.24
N VAL A 110 -13.71 -10.48 4.24
CA VAL A 110 -13.76 -11.73 3.48
C VAL A 110 -13.29 -12.89 4.36
N LYS A 111 -13.84 -14.08 4.12
CA LYS A 111 -13.30 -15.33 4.65
C LYS A 111 -12.39 -15.94 3.60
N LEU A 112 -11.18 -16.29 4.03
CA LEU A 112 -10.11 -16.79 3.19
C LEU A 112 -9.79 -18.22 3.56
N LEU A 113 -9.58 -19.06 2.56
CA LEU A 113 -8.93 -20.36 2.69
C LEU A 113 -7.46 -20.19 2.33
N LEU A 114 -6.56 -20.40 3.28
CA LEU A 114 -5.12 -20.32 3.03
C LEU A 114 -4.66 -21.46 2.12
N SER A 115 -3.70 -21.15 1.25
CA SER A 115 -2.94 -22.15 0.51
C SER A 115 -2.11 -22.98 1.49
N ASP A 116 -2.07 -24.28 1.25
CA ASP A 116 -1.19 -25.19 1.96
C ASP A 116 -0.22 -25.79 0.95
N SER A 117 1.08 -25.74 1.26
CA SER A 117 2.14 -26.35 0.47
C SER A 117 2.45 -27.79 0.88
N THR A 118 1.86 -28.29 1.97
CA THR A 118 2.07 -29.63 2.51
C THR A 118 1.06 -30.63 1.93
N LEU A 119 1.26 -30.95 0.66
CA LEU A 119 0.50 -32.00 -0.04
C LEU A 119 1.24 -33.33 0.10
N ASP A 120 0.48 -34.42 0.23
CA ASP A 120 1.02 -35.78 0.11
C ASP A 120 1.39 -36.06 -1.36
N LYS A 121 2.06 -37.20 -1.59
CA LYS A 121 2.47 -37.70 -2.90
C LYS A 121 1.31 -37.78 -3.90
N ASP A 122 0.10 -38.00 -3.40
CA ASP A 122 -1.15 -38.06 -4.18
C ASP A 122 -1.83 -36.70 -4.39
N GLY A 123 -1.17 -35.58 -4.01
CA GLY A 123 -1.73 -34.23 -4.12
C GLY A 123 -2.84 -33.92 -3.10
N LYS A 124 -3.08 -34.81 -2.14
CA LYS A 124 -4.05 -34.60 -1.05
C LYS A 124 -3.44 -33.77 0.06
N ARG A 125 -4.28 -32.95 0.72
CA ARG A 125 -3.84 -32.15 1.86
C ARG A 125 -3.54 -33.04 3.05
N THR A 126 -2.38 -32.86 3.66
CA THR A 126 -1.98 -33.56 4.88
C THR A 126 -2.52 -32.87 6.14
N VAL A 127 -2.71 -31.55 6.08
CA VAL A 127 -3.17 -30.73 7.20
C VAL A 127 -4.61 -30.26 6.97
N LYS A 128 -5.35 -30.04 8.06
CA LYS A 128 -6.70 -29.47 8.02
C LYS A 128 -6.64 -28.07 7.38
N PRO A 129 -7.55 -27.75 6.44
CA PRO A 129 -7.64 -26.43 5.83
C PRO A 129 -7.76 -25.31 6.85
N VAL A 130 -6.95 -24.25 6.71
CA VAL A 130 -6.99 -23.07 7.58
C VAL A 130 -7.83 -21.98 6.96
N TYR A 131 -8.85 -21.53 7.70
CA TYR A 131 -9.71 -20.42 7.32
C TYR A 131 -9.41 -19.19 8.16
N LEU A 132 -9.39 -18.02 7.53
CA LEU A 132 -9.18 -16.74 8.21
C LEU A 132 -10.19 -15.69 7.75
N ASP A 133 -10.80 -15.02 8.71
CA ASP A 133 -11.51 -13.77 8.46
C ASP A 133 -10.52 -12.61 8.40
N LYS A 134 -10.50 -11.87 7.29
CA LYS A 134 -9.61 -10.71 7.11
C LYS A 134 -10.33 -9.52 6.48
N PRO A 135 -9.90 -8.29 6.78
CA PRO A 135 -10.32 -7.13 6.01
C PRO A 135 -9.85 -7.22 4.56
N VAL A 136 -10.69 -6.81 3.61
CA VAL A 136 -10.36 -6.89 2.17
C VAL A 136 -9.14 -6.05 1.79
N HIS A 137 -8.87 -4.96 2.52
CA HIS A 137 -7.70 -4.11 2.25
C HIS A 137 -6.36 -4.76 2.65
N LYS A 138 -6.40 -5.90 3.37
CA LYS A 138 -5.22 -6.73 3.67
C LYS A 138 -5.01 -7.81 2.61
N THR A 139 -5.81 -7.84 1.54
CA THR A 139 -5.65 -8.79 0.44
C THR A 139 -5.28 -8.08 -0.85
N VAL A 140 -4.50 -8.75 -1.70
CA VAL A 140 -4.18 -8.29 -3.05
C VAL A 140 -4.64 -9.37 -4.02
N LEU A 141 -5.49 -9.00 -4.97
CA LEU A 141 -6.02 -9.89 -6.01
C LEU A 141 -4.90 -10.33 -6.96
N LEU A 142 -4.83 -11.64 -7.22
CA LEU A 142 -3.94 -12.23 -8.22
C LEU A 142 -4.71 -12.78 -9.41
N LEU A 143 -5.84 -13.44 -9.16
CA LEU A 143 -6.68 -14.01 -10.18
C LEU A 143 -8.14 -13.73 -9.84
N GLU A 144 -8.86 -13.19 -10.82
CA GLU A 144 -10.29 -12.96 -10.69
C GLU A 144 -11.04 -14.29 -10.80
N ALA A 145 -12.07 -14.49 -9.99
CA ALA A 145 -13.03 -15.55 -10.22
C ALA A 145 -13.77 -15.32 -11.55
N GLU A 146 -13.98 -16.40 -12.30
CA GLU A 146 -14.86 -16.43 -13.48
C GLU A 146 -16.30 -16.00 -13.16
#